data_AF-A0AAD5ZDR5-F1
#
_entry.id   AF-A0AAD5ZDR5-F1
#
_cell.length_a   1.000
_cell.length_b   1.000
_cell.length_c   1.000
_cell.angle_alpha   90.00
_cell.angle_beta   90.00
_cell.angle_gamma   90.00
#
_symmetry.space_group_name_H-M   'P 1'
#
loop_
_entity.id
_entity.type
_entity.pdbx_description
1 polymer ?
#
loop_
_entity_poly.entity_id
_entity_poly.type
_entity_poly.pdbx_seq_one_letter_code
_entity_poly.pdbx_strand_id
1 'polypeptide(L)'
;MAVRLVIHESVLVTSDGSGDWCLRSGADILLQRLRHSNISLTCIHQEELSSKKACFIKEVLVGHKEVQDPIRECGAISVLSLNELMSINKPSPSEENAEICFYSTSVLDEAFVAKLQSDKFNIIYIGSKIETTLEGIVFIDKLDELIITMSSVIKKGFSSVHPLIVGYLMKPSRELDFLKRGALPLFPCRSALIFIPISFELPLISQLERIDIILHKVTDEIVSIDPSSSFELPKGITFSNGMSELIRLIEENPYYCVVDPFKNIYPLLDRLQIQNILVGLQEIKSSSRLRAPCFLRVETFNDPDLSQKLAGANLKFPVLVKPQVACGVADAHNMAIVFKSEEFRELSVPLPAIIQEYVDHGASIYKVYAIGNEVFHAVRKSLPNSASLLASSQKSSISPITFNSYLIYFHSFFHLHYDT
;
A
#
# COMPACT_ATOMS: atom_id res chain seq x y z
N MET A 1 -8.87 -17.55 20.35
CA MET A 1 -7.43 -17.91 20.31
C MET A 1 -6.62 -16.64 20.06
N ALA A 2 -5.64 -16.35 20.92
CA ALA A 2 -4.85 -15.11 20.89
C ALA A 2 -3.41 -15.36 20.44
N VAL A 3 -2.71 -14.28 20.07
CA VAL A 3 -1.27 -14.34 19.75
C VAL A 3 -0.53 -13.34 20.63
N ARG A 4 0.54 -13.82 21.25
CA ARG A 4 1.42 -13.02 22.09
C ARG A 4 2.86 -13.12 21.62
N LEU A 5 3.50 -11.98 21.51
CA LEU A 5 4.90 -11.84 21.13
C LEU A 5 5.68 -11.19 22.25
N VAL A 6 6.62 -11.94 22.82
CA VAL A 6 7.62 -11.43 23.75
C VAL A 6 8.90 -11.14 22.95
N ILE A 7 9.37 -9.90 22.96
CA ILE A 7 10.60 -9.49 22.29
C ILE A 7 11.63 -9.11 23.34
N HIS A 8 12.82 -9.71 23.27
CA HIS A 8 13.96 -9.26 24.06
C HIS A 8 14.49 -7.94 23.50
N GLU A 9 14.81 -6.99 24.37
CA GLU A 9 15.28 -5.65 23.99
C GLU A 9 16.44 -5.65 22.98
N SER A 10 17.27 -6.69 23.00
CA SER A 10 18.42 -6.83 22.11
C SER A 10 18.03 -6.89 20.64
N VAL A 11 16.78 -7.27 20.33
CA VAL A 11 16.21 -7.32 18.97
C VAL A 11 15.83 -5.93 18.47
N LEU A 12 15.45 -5.03 19.37
CA LEU A 12 14.89 -3.72 19.03
C LEU A 12 15.93 -2.60 19.10
N VAL A 13 16.79 -2.64 20.11
CA VAL A 13 17.63 -1.49 20.49
C VAL A 13 19.11 -1.86 20.44
N THR A 14 19.94 -0.89 20.04
CA THR A 14 21.40 -0.94 20.10
C THR A 14 21.96 0.38 20.62
N SER A 15 23.18 0.35 21.15
CA SER A 15 23.91 1.57 21.51
C SER A 15 24.45 2.25 20.25
N ASP A 16 24.41 3.58 20.21
CA ASP A 16 24.97 4.37 19.11
C ASP A 16 26.47 4.69 19.28
N GLY A 17 27.11 4.14 20.34
CA GLY A 17 28.51 4.38 20.68
C GLY A 17 28.78 5.69 21.42
N SER A 18 27.80 6.59 21.53
CA SER A 18 27.89 7.84 22.30
C SER A 18 27.33 7.72 23.72
N GLY A 19 26.75 6.57 24.06
CA GLY A 19 26.04 6.33 25.32
C GLY A 19 24.53 6.54 25.24
N ASP A 20 24.03 6.93 24.06
CA ASP A 20 22.62 6.99 23.74
C ASP A 20 22.16 5.71 23.00
N TRP A 21 20.85 5.57 22.85
CA TRP A 21 20.20 4.37 22.34
C TRP A 21 19.45 4.67 21.05
N CYS A 22 19.56 3.76 20.08
CA CYS A 22 18.86 3.86 18.82
C CYS A 22 18.20 2.53 18.45
N LEU A 23 17.23 2.60 17.54
CA LEU A 23 16.58 1.41 17.00
C LEU A 23 17.53 0.69 16.05
N ARG A 24 17.49 -0.64 16.10
CA ARG A 24 18.11 -1.48 15.06
C ARG A 24 17.39 -1.28 13.73
N SER A 25 18.11 -1.52 12.64
CA SER A 25 17.55 -1.47 11.28
C SER A 25 16.30 -2.34 11.17
N GLY A 26 15.21 -1.78 10.65
CA GLY A 26 13.92 -2.44 10.47
C GLY A 26 13.04 -2.54 11.73
N ALA A 27 13.54 -2.20 12.92
CA ALA A 27 12.77 -2.30 14.16
C ALA A 27 11.62 -1.28 14.23
N ASP A 28 11.80 -0.10 13.64
CA ASP A 28 10.77 0.94 13.52
C ASP A 28 9.56 0.46 12.69
N ILE A 29 9.84 -0.14 11.52
CA ILE A 29 8.84 -0.70 10.61
C ILE A 29 8.13 -1.90 11.27
N LEU A 30 8.89 -2.79 11.92
CA LEU A 30 8.32 -3.92 12.66
C LEU A 30 7.35 -3.43 13.75
N LEU A 31 7.77 -2.49 14.59
CA LEU A 31 6.94 -1.95 15.67
C LEU A 31 5.69 -1.26 15.13
N GLN A 32 5.80 -0.53 14.02
CA GLN A 32 4.64 0.07 13.36
C GLN A 32 3.61 -0.99 12.94
N ARG A 33 4.05 -2.12 12.36
CA ARG A 33 3.16 -3.23 11.99
C ARG A 33 2.54 -3.88 13.22
N LEU A 34 3.35 -4.15 14.25
CA LEU A 34 2.89 -4.81 15.48
C LEU A 34 1.88 -3.97 16.26
N ARG A 35 2.08 -2.65 16.39
CA ARG A 35 1.14 -1.74 17.08
C ARG A 35 -0.29 -1.82 16.52
N HIS A 36 -0.42 -2.10 15.23
CA HIS A 36 -1.72 -2.17 14.55
C HIS A 36 -2.21 -3.61 14.30
N SER A 37 -1.53 -4.62 14.84
CA SER A 37 -1.77 -6.04 14.55
C SER A 37 -2.71 -6.77 15.52
N ASN A 38 -3.09 -6.13 16.63
CA ASN A 38 -3.77 -6.73 17.80
C ASN A 38 -3.00 -7.88 18.49
N ILE A 39 -1.75 -8.15 18.11
CA ILE A 39 -0.86 -9.06 18.85
C ILE A 39 -0.51 -8.41 20.19
N SER A 40 -0.62 -9.16 21.29
CA SER A 40 -0.11 -8.69 22.58
C SER A 40 1.41 -8.66 22.54
N LEU A 41 1.99 -7.47 22.73
CA LEU A 41 3.42 -7.24 22.59
C LEU A 41 4.04 -6.95 23.95
N THR A 42 4.97 -7.80 24.37
CA THR A 42 5.75 -7.57 25.59
C THR A 42 7.21 -7.41 25.22
N CYS A 43 7.83 -6.30 25.59
CA CYS A 43 9.28 -6.17 25.54
C CYS A 43 9.87 -6.55 26.89
N ILE A 44 10.86 -7.45 26.88
CA ILE A 44 11.63 -7.78 28.08
C ILE A 44 13.02 -7.21 28.04
N HIS A 45 13.51 -6.83 29.21
CA HIS A 45 14.82 -6.26 29.40
C HIS A 45 15.55 -6.90 30.59
N GLN A 46 16.88 -6.81 30.59
CA GLN A 46 17.69 -7.27 31.73
C GLN A 46 17.49 -6.36 32.95
N GLU A 47 17.64 -6.90 34.16
CA GLU A 47 17.36 -6.15 35.41
C GLU A 47 18.28 -4.95 35.61
N GLU A 48 19.52 -5.03 35.14
CA GLU A 48 20.51 -3.95 35.21
C GLU A 48 20.35 -2.94 34.06
N LEU A 49 19.12 -2.53 33.77
CA LEU A 49 18.88 -1.53 32.73
C LEU A 49 19.20 -0.13 33.23
N SER A 50 19.99 0.62 32.46
CA SER A 50 20.05 2.06 32.65
C SER A 50 18.64 2.66 32.50
N SER A 51 18.27 3.59 33.39
CA SER A 51 16.96 4.26 33.35
C SER A 51 16.69 4.91 31.99
N LYS A 52 17.74 5.42 31.33
CA LYS A 52 17.69 5.96 29.95
C LYS A 52 17.23 4.93 28.92
N LYS A 53 17.78 3.71 28.95
CA LYS A 53 17.40 2.63 28.01
C LYS A 53 15.94 2.20 28.23
N ALA A 54 15.52 2.08 29.49
CA ALA A 54 14.16 1.67 29.83
C ALA A 54 13.13 2.71 29.37
N CYS A 55 13.43 4.01 29.57
CA CYS A 55 12.61 5.09 29.04
C CYS A 55 12.54 5.05 27.50
N PHE A 56 13.68 4.89 26.83
CA PHE A 56 13.73 4.79 25.37
C PHE A 56 12.88 3.63 24.84
N ILE A 57 12.99 2.43 25.43
CA ILE A 57 12.18 1.27 25.03
C ILE A 57 10.69 1.55 25.21
N LYS A 58 10.28 2.15 26.33
CA LYS A 58 8.88 2.51 26.58
C LYS A 58 8.37 3.52 25.56
N GLU A 59 9.13 4.57 25.28
CA GLU A 59 8.79 5.59 24.29
C GLU A 59 8.63 4.99 22.89
N VAL A 60 9.56 4.11 22.51
CA VAL A 60 9.52 3.45 21.21
C VAL A 60 8.36 2.47 21.13
N LEU A 61 8.02 1.70 22.16
CA LEU A 61 6.89 0.76 22.08
C LEU A 61 5.54 1.46 22.01
N VAL A 62 5.32 2.46 22.86
CA VAL A 62 4.07 3.22 22.93
C VAL A 62 3.93 4.21 21.76
N GLY A 63 5.06 4.61 21.16
CA GLY A 63 5.10 5.63 20.10
C GLY A 63 5.01 7.05 20.68
N HIS A 64 5.66 8.02 20.03
CA HIS A 64 5.76 9.38 20.57
C HIS A 64 4.44 10.16 20.63
N LYS A 65 3.38 9.74 19.92
CA LYS A 65 2.06 10.37 19.90
C LYS A 65 1.01 9.41 19.34
N GLU A 66 0.32 8.66 20.19
CA GLU A 66 -1.05 8.25 19.86
C GLU A 66 -2.02 8.83 20.88
N VAL A 67 -2.87 9.71 20.37
CA VAL A 67 -4.20 10.01 20.91
C VAL A 67 -4.89 8.67 21.08
N GLN A 68 -5.41 8.38 22.28
CA GLN A 68 -6.29 7.25 22.51
C GLN A 68 -7.38 7.27 21.43
N ASP A 69 -7.29 6.35 20.46
CA ASP A 69 -8.36 6.13 19.51
C ASP A 69 -9.35 5.19 20.21
N PRO A 70 -10.53 5.69 20.67
CA PRO A 70 -11.43 4.94 21.54
C PRO A 70 -12.08 3.72 20.85
N ILE A 71 -11.77 3.49 19.57
CA ILE A 71 -12.42 2.49 18.72
C ILE A 71 -11.68 1.14 18.74
N ARG A 72 -10.49 1.02 19.37
CA ARG A 72 -9.72 -0.24 19.31
C ARG A 72 -9.02 -0.65 20.60
N GLU A 73 -9.26 -1.90 20.98
CA GLU A 73 -8.39 -2.68 21.87
C GLU A 73 -7.10 -3.02 21.09
N CYS A 74 -6.07 -2.16 21.18
CA CYS A 74 -4.72 -2.61 20.87
C CYS A 74 -4.39 -3.79 21.79
N GLY A 75 -3.71 -4.82 21.28
CA GLY A 75 -3.16 -5.87 22.12
C GLY A 75 -2.34 -5.25 23.25
N ALA A 76 -2.40 -5.82 24.46
CA ALA A 76 -1.69 -5.27 25.60
C ALA A 76 -0.20 -5.09 25.27
N ILE A 77 0.28 -3.84 25.31
CA ILE A 77 1.71 -3.50 25.17
C ILE A 77 2.28 -3.36 26.57
N SER A 78 3.31 -4.13 26.89
CA SER A 78 3.98 -4.07 28.19
C SER A 78 5.50 -4.08 28.08
N VAL A 79 6.15 -3.53 29.10
CA VAL A 79 7.60 -3.62 29.30
C VAL A 79 7.80 -4.28 30.66
N LEU A 80 8.47 -5.42 30.68
CA LEU A 80 8.67 -6.23 31.88
C LEU A 80 10.15 -6.56 32.09
N SER A 81 10.55 -6.73 33.34
CA SER A 81 11.79 -7.43 33.65
C SER A 81 11.66 -8.93 33.37
N LEU A 82 12.79 -9.62 33.27
CA LEU A 82 12.81 -11.07 33.13
C LEU A 82 12.02 -11.77 34.25
N ASN A 83 12.21 -11.36 35.50
CA ASN A 83 11.56 -11.94 36.67
C ASN A 83 10.05 -11.65 36.70
N GLU A 84 9.63 -10.46 36.26
CA GLU A 84 8.21 -10.11 36.16
C GLU A 84 7.49 -11.02 35.16
N LEU A 85 8.07 -11.26 33.98
CA LEU A 85 7.50 -12.19 33.00
C LEU A 85 7.31 -13.58 33.63
N MET A 86 8.27 -14.07 34.40
CA MET A 86 8.20 -15.39 35.05
C MET A 86 7.14 -15.48 36.15
N SER A 87 6.76 -14.35 36.74
CA SER A 87 5.72 -14.30 37.76
C SER A 87 4.30 -14.26 37.16
N ILE A 88 4.17 -13.68 35.97
CA ILE A 88 2.88 -13.45 35.28
C ILE A 88 2.55 -14.59 34.31
N ASN A 89 3.56 -15.28 33.78
CA ASN A 89 3.37 -16.39 32.86
C ASN A 89 2.97 -17.68 33.58
N LYS A 90 1.66 -17.87 33.75
CA LYS A 90 1.06 -19.20 33.86
C LYS A 90 -0.02 -19.30 32.77
N PRO A 91 0.16 -20.12 31.72
CA PRO A 91 -0.89 -20.30 30.73
C PRO A 91 -2.16 -20.77 31.44
N SER A 92 -3.31 -20.16 31.13
CA SER A 92 -4.57 -20.55 31.75
C SER A 92 -4.88 -22.01 31.35
N PRO A 93 -5.27 -22.89 32.29
CA PRO A 93 -5.49 -24.31 32.01
C PRO A 93 -6.76 -24.59 31.19
N SER A 94 -7.58 -23.59 30.86
CA SER A 94 -8.82 -23.77 30.08
C SER A 94 -8.56 -23.73 28.58
N GLU A 95 -9.06 -24.73 27.86
CA GLU A 95 -9.04 -24.82 26.38
C GLU A 95 -9.75 -23.64 25.68
N GLU A 96 -10.65 -22.93 26.38
CA GLU A 96 -11.40 -21.78 25.87
C GLU A 96 -10.52 -20.56 25.52
N ASN A 97 -9.28 -20.48 26.04
CA ASN A 97 -8.33 -19.38 25.80
C ASN A 97 -6.99 -19.86 25.22
N ALA A 98 -7.02 -20.66 24.15
CA ALA A 98 -5.80 -21.06 23.45
C ALA A 98 -4.98 -19.83 22.99
N GLU A 99 -3.68 -19.79 23.31
CA GLU A 99 -2.77 -18.70 22.97
C GLU A 99 -1.52 -19.23 22.27
N ILE A 100 -1.11 -18.62 21.15
CA ILE A 100 0.20 -18.87 20.54
C ILE A 100 1.18 -17.85 21.10
N CYS A 101 2.18 -18.33 21.83
CA CYS A 101 3.25 -17.51 22.39
C CYS A 101 4.51 -17.60 21.54
N PHE A 102 5.13 -16.45 21.30
CA PHE A 102 6.43 -16.31 20.65
C PHE A 102 7.41 -15.62 21.59
N TYR A 103 8.68 -16.04 21.53
CA TYR A 103 9.79 -15.33 22.15
C TYR A 103 10.87 -15.07 21.10
N SER A 104 11.15 -13.79 20.86
CA SER A 104 12.13 -13.33 19.90
C SER A 104 13.34 -12.74 20.60
N THR A 105 14.54 -13.24 20.29
CA THR A 105 15.78 -12.75 20.91
C THR A 105 16.95 -12.73 19.94
N SER A 106 17.93 -11.87 20.20
CA SER A 106 19.24 -11.90 19.52
C SER A 106 20.37 -12.29 20.48
N VAL A 107 20.01 -12.74 21.68
CA VAL A 107 20.93 -13.21 22.74
C VAL A 107 20.31 -14.47 23.33
N LEU A 108 21.10 -15.54 23.44
CA LEU A 108 20.61 -16.82 23.93
C LEU A 108 21.03 -17.04 25.39
N ASP A 109 20.04 -17.02 26.28
CA ASP A 109 20.15 -17.60 27.62
C ASP A 109 19.48 -18.97 27.57
N GLU A 110 20.28 -20.05 27.54
CA GLU A 110 19.77 -21.40 27.36
C GLU A 110 18.83 -21.83 28.50
N ALA A 111 19.11 -21.44 29.74
CA ALA A 111 18.29 -21.80 30.89
C ALA A 111 16.92 -21.12 30.81
N PHE A 112 16.90 -19.85 30.43
CA PHE A 112 15.66 -19.10 30.24
C PHE A 112 14.86 -19.60 29.05
N VAL A 113 15.50 -19.85 27.91
CA VAL A 113 14.84 -20.36 26.71
C VAL A 113 14.27 -21.76 26.95
N ALA A 114 15.01 -22.67 27.61
CA ALA A 114 14.51 -23.98 27.97
C ALA A 114 13.23 -23.90 28.82
N LYS A 115 13.17 -22.93 29.74
CA LYS A 115 11.98 -22.69 30.55
C LYS A 115 10.81 -22.19 29.70
N LEU A 116 11.03 -21.22 28.81
CA LEU A 116 9.99 -20.76 27.89
C LEU A 116 9.49 -21.87 26.95
N GLN A 117 10.37 -22.76 26.49
CA GLN A 117 9.98 -23.93 25.70
C GLN A 117 9.11 -24.90 26.51
N SER A 118 9.42 -25.10 27.80
CA SER A 118 8.55 -25.89 28.70
C SER A 118 7.16 -25.25 28.86
N ASP A 119 7.08 -23.91 28.77
CA ASP A 119 5.85 -23.13 28.73
C ASP A 119 5.25 -23.01 27.32
N LYS A 120 5.71 -23.81 26.35
CA LYS A 120 5.22 -23.91 24.96
C LYS A 120 5.41 -22.64 24.11
N PHE A 121 6.41 -21.82 24.42
CA PHE A 121 6.78 -20.71 23.54
C PHE A 121 7.46 -21.20 22.26
N ASN A 122 7.13 -20.55 21.15
CA ASN A 122 7.88 -20.67 19.90
C ASN A 122 9.06 -19.71 19.94
N ILE A 123 10.28 -20.25 19.90
CA ILE A 123 11.50 -19.47 20.06
C ILE A 123 12.05 -19.08 18.68
N ILE A 124 12.26 -17.77 18.49
CA ILE A 124 12.84 -17.21 17.27
C ILE A 124 14.12 -16.47 17.65
N TYR A 125 15.25 -16.97 17.17
CA TYR A 125 16.55 -16.33 17.32
C TYR A 125 16.86 -15.49 16.08
N ILE A 126 17.25 -14.22 16.28
CA ILE A 126 17.59 -13.28 15.22
C ILE A 126 19.10 -13.02 15.22
N GLY A 127 19.74 -13.36 14.12
CA GLY A 127 21.17 -13.18 13.88
C GLY A 127 21.87 -14.47 13.47
N SER A 128 23.20 -14.41 13.38
CA SER A 128 24.01 -15.56 12.96
C SER A 128 23.74 -16.79 13.82
N LYS A 129 23.59 -17.94 13.16
CA LYS A 129 23.40 -19.22 13.84
C LYS A 129 24.50 -19.44 14.88
N ILE A 130 24.08 -19.72 16.10
CA ILE A 130 24.95 -20.03 17.24
C ILE A 130 24.89 -21.52 17.55
N GLU A 131 25.97 -22.06 18.11
CA GLU A 131 25.97 -23.40 18.69
C GLU A 131 25.14 -23.38 19.97
N THR A 132 24.17 -24.30 20.06
CA THR A 132 23.31 -24.46 21.23
C THR A 132 22.93 -25.92 21.38
N THR A 133 22.69 -26.33 22.61
CA THR A 133 22.17 -27.67 22.94
C THR A 133 20.65 -27.76 22.80
N LEU A 134 19.97 -26.62 22.63
CA LEU A 134 18.52 -26.54 22.56
C LEU A 134 17.99 -26.83 21.15
N GLU A 135 17.03 -27.75 21.07
CA GLU A 135 16.31 -28.05 19.85
C GLU A 135 15.07 -27.16 19.68
N GLY A 136 14.52 -27.08 18.46
CA GLY A 136 13.25 -26.38 18.20
C GLY A 136 13.33 -24.85 18.17
N ILE A 137 14.53 -24.27 18.18
CA ILE A 137 14.75 -22.84 17.95
C ILE A 137 14.72 -22.57 16.45
N VAL A 138 13.92 -21.58 16.03
CA VAL A 138 13.92 -21.08 14.65
C VAL A 138 14.94 -19.96 14.53
N PHE A 139 15.91 -20.12 13.64
CA PHE A 139 16.93 -19.11 13.37
C PHE A 139 16.53 -18.30 12.13
N ILE A 140 16.57 -16.98 12.25
CA ILE A 140 16.39 -16.04 11.14
C ILE A 140 17.56 -15.06 11.10
N ASP A 141 17.99 -14.66 9.91
CA ASP A 141 19.17 -13.82 9.74
C ASP A 141 18.82 -12.33 9.88
N LYS A 142 17.67 -11.92 9.33
CA LYS A 142 17.19 -10.54 9.33
C LYS A 142 15.91 -10.39 10.15
N LEU A 143 15.76 -9.23 10.79
CA LEU A 143 14.55 -8.91 11.56
C LEU A 143 13.29 -8.89 10.70
N ASP A 144 13.40 -8.51 9.43
CA ASP A 144 12.32 -8.52 8.44
C ASP A 144 11.66 -9.91 8.27
N GLU A 145 12.37 -11.00 8.57
CA GLU A 145 11.85 -12.36 8.48
C GLU A 145 10.91 -12.73 9.64
N LEU A 146 10.86 -11.92 10.70
CA LEU A 146 10.13 -12.26 11.92
C LEU A 146 8.63 -12.48 11.66
N ILE A 147 7.96 -11.54 10.99
CA ILE A 147 6.51 -11.61 10.74
C ILE A 147 6.17 -12.82 9.87
N ILE A 148 6.92 -13.05 8.78
CA ILE A 148 6.68 -14.19 7.89
C ILE A 148 6.96 -15.53 8.60
N THR A 149 7.97 -15.59 9.45
CA THR A 149 8.27 -16.77 10.28
C THR A 149 7.14 -17.07 11.25
N MET A 150 6.66 -16.05 11.97
CA MET A 150 5.52 -16.17 12.89
C MET A 150 4.26 -16.63 12.14
N SER A 151 4.00 -16.11 10.94
CA SER A 151 2.80 -16.42 10.15
C SER A 151 2.65 -17.92 9.86
N SER A 152 3.76 -18.64 9.65
CA SER A 152 3.75 -20.08 9.40
C SER A 152 3.29 -20.88 10.62
N VAL A 153 3.71 -20.45 11.82
CA VAL A 153 3.29 -21.06 13.09
C VAL A 153 1.83 -20.70 13.40
N ILE A 154 1.46 -19.44 13.18
CA ILE A 154 0.08 -18.95 13.35
C ILE A 154 -0.87 -19.75 12.45
N LYS A 155 -0.58 -19.87 11.14
CA LYS A 155 -1.40 -20.65 10.20
C LYS A 155 -1.64 -22.09 10.67
N LYS A 156 -0.61 -22.76 11.21
CA LYS A 156 -0.74 -24.11 11.76
C LYS A 156 -1.63 -24.16 13.01
N GLY A 157 -1.46 -23.20 13.92
CA GLY A 157 -2.27 -23.14 15.15
C GLY A 157 -3.76 -22.90 14.87
N PHE A 158 -4.08 -22.15 13.82
CA PHE A 158 -5.46 -21.86 13.39
C PHE A 158 -5.96 -22.84 12.31
N SER A 159 -5.43 -24.06 12.26
CA SER A 159 -5.74 -25.04 11.19
C SER A 159 -7.22 -25.37 11.01
N SER A 160 -8.04 -25.27 12.06
CA SER A 160 -9.48 -25.53 12.00
C SER A 160 -10.25 -24.57 11.08
N VAL A 161 -9.72 -23.37 10.83
CA VAL A 161 -10.34 -22.36 9.94
C VAL A 161 -9.57 -22.19 8.62
N HIS A 162 -8.56 -23.04 8.37
CA HIS A 162 -7.74 -23.06 7.15
C HIS A 162 -7.34 -21.66 6.63
N PRO A 163 -6.58 -20.87 7.42
CA PRO A 163 -6.33 -19.49 7.07
C PRO A 163 -5.41 -19.38 5.85
N LEU A 164 -5.68 -18.38 5.02
CA LEU A 164 -4.87 -18.01 3.86
C LEU A 164 -3.93 -16.86 4.22
N ILE A 165 -2.68 -16.97 3.77
CA ILE A 165 -1.64 -15.95 3.88
C ILE A 165 -1.68 -15.10 2.61
N VAL A 166 -1.98 -13.82 2.81
CA VAL A 166 -1.94 -12.78 1.79
C VAL A 166 -0.62 -12.03 1.94
N GLY A 167 0.32 -12.26 1.04
CA GLY A 167 1.51 -11.45 0.91
C GLY A 167 1.17 -10.13 0.24
N TYR A 168 1.52 -9.00 0.85
CA TYR A 168 1.18 -7.68 0.29
C TYR A 168 2.40 -6.83 -0.07
N LEU A 169 2.24 -6.01 -1.12
CA LEU A 169 3.25 -5.04 -1.55
C LEU A 169 2.62 -3.70 -1.97
N MET A 170 3.01 -2.63 -1.27
CA MET A 170 2.51 -1.27 -1.51
C MET A 170 3.43 -0.22 -0.85
N LYS A 171 3.29 1.04 -1.25
CA LYS A 171 4.00 2.18 -0.62
C LYS A 171 3.76 2.26 0.88
N PRO A 172 4.77 2.67 1.68
CA PRO A 172 4.67 2.76 3.14
C PRO A 172 3.51 3.63 3.64
N SER A 173 3.19 4.72 2.94
CA SER A 173 2.06 5.59 3.31
C SER A 173 0.70 4.90 3.19
N ARG A 174 0.53 4.00 2.20
CA ARG A 174 -0.69 3.22 2.03
C ARG A 174 -0.76 2.05 3.01
N GLU A 175 0.37 1.38 3.24
CA GLU A 175 0.48 0.35 4.26
C GLU A 175 0.04 0.90 5.63
N LEU A 176 0.56 2.07 6.02
CA LEU A 176 0.21 2.71 7.28
C LEU A 176 -1.28 3.06 7.40
N ASP A 177 -1.92 3.56 6.33
CA ASP A 177 -3.37 3.84 6.35
C ASP A 177 -4.19 2.54 6.54
N PHE A 178 -3.81 1.45 5.87
CA PHE A 178 -4.46 0.16 6.06
C PHE A 178 -4.23 -0.44 7.44
N LEU A 179 -3.00 -0.35 7.98
CA LEU A 179 -2.68 -0.79 9.33
C LEU A 179 -3.51 -0.04 10.37
N LYS A 180 -3.57 1.30 10.31
CA LYS A 180 -4.41 2.12 11.20
C LYS A 180 -5.89 1.71 11.15
N ARG A 181 -6.38 1.33 9.97
CA ARG A 181 -7.74 0.80 9.75
C ARG A 181 -7.87 -0.70 10.02
N GLY A 182 -6.80 -1.40 10.42
CA GLY A 182 -6.80 -2.82 10.78
C GLY A 182 -7.21 -3.73 9.63
N ALA A 183 -6.91 -3.31 8.41
CA ALA A 183 -7.21 -4.04 7.19
C ALA A 183 -6.14 -5.10 6.87
N LEU A 184 -5.02 -5.12 7.60
CA LEU A 184 -3.90 -6.04 7.43
C LEU A 184 -3.63 -6.83 8.73
N PRO A 185 -4.57 -7.69 9.18
CA PRO A 185 -4.38 -8.48 10.40
C PRO A 185 -3.23 -9.50 10.25
N LEU A 186 -2.35 -9.60 11.25
CA LEU A 186 -1.24 -10.57 11.28
C LEU A 186 -1.65 -11.98 11.76
N PHE A 187 -2.90 -12.16 12.20
CA PHE A 187 -3.47 -13.46 12.57
C PHE A 187 -4.99 -13.47 12.33
N PRO A 188 -5.62 -14.66 12.21
CA PRO A 188 -7.06 -14.77 11.93
C PRO A 188 -7.90 -14.27 13.11
N CYS A 189 -8.33 -13.01 13.08
CA CYS A 189 -9.14 -12.40 14.16
C CYS A 189 -10.65 -12.33 13.82
N ARG A 190 -10.98 -11.97 12.58
CA ARG A 190 -12.37 -11.85 12.08
C ARG A 190 -12.59 -12.55 10.73
N SER A 191 -11.52 -12.74 9.99
CA SER A 191 -11.47 -13.47 8.73
C SER A 191 -10.41 -14.56 8.83
N ALA A 192 -10.51 -15.58 7.99
CA ALA A 192 -9.48 -16.60 7.83
C ALA A 192 -8.28 -16.09 7.00
N LEU A 193 -7.92 -14.81 7.13
CA LEU A 193 -6.84 -14.18 6.37
C LEU A 193 -5.74 -13.69 7.32
N ILE A 194 -4.50 -13.89 6.88
CA ILE A 194 -3.28 -13.42 7.52
C ILE A 194 -2.55 -12.55 6.50
N PHE A 195 -2.31 -11.30 6.79
CA PHE A 195 -1.59 -10.40 5.89
C PHE A 195 -0.13 -10.30 6.32
N ILE A 196 0.80 -10.54 5.40
CA ILE A 196 2.23 -10.38 5.65
C ILE A 196 2.86 -9.46 4.60
N PRO A 197 3.80 -8.58 4.98
CA PRO A 197 4.52 -7.77 4.01
C PRO A 197 5.47 -8.65 3.18
N ILE A 198 5.52 -8.43 1.87
CA ILE A 198 6.58 -8.94 1.00
C ILE A 198 7.73 -7.93 1.02
N SER A 199 8.95 -8.39 1.32
CA SER A 199 10.15 -7.55 1.34
C SER A 199 11.09 -7.91 0.21
N PHE A 200 11.55 -6.89 -0.53
CA PHE A 200 12.62 -7.05 -1.53
C PHE A 200 14.02 -7.22 -0.91
N GLU A 201 14.16 -6.99 0.39
CA GLU A 201 15.40 -7.22 1.14
C GLU A 201 15.62 -8.70 1.48
N LEU A 202 14.61 -9.54 1.22
CA LEU A 202 14.61 -10.98 1.47
C LEU A 202 14.47 -11.75 0.14
N PRO A 203 14.99 -12.98 0.05
CA PRO A 203 14.76 -13.83 -1.11
C PRO A 203 13.26 -14.00 -1.39
N LEU A 204 12.80 -13.64 -2.59
CA LEU A 204 11.38 -13.68 -2.94
C LEU A 204 10.83 -15.10 -2.92
N ILE A 205 11.56 -16.08 -3.47
CA ILE A 205 11.13 -17.48 -3.54
C ILE A 205 10.76 -18.02 -2.15
N SER A 206 11.63 -17.82 -1.16
CA SER A 206 11.42 -18.28 0.22
C SER A 206 10.18 -17.65 0.89
N GLN A 207 9.82 -16.43 0.47
CA GLN A 207 8.61 -15.77 0.95
C GLN A 207 7.36 -16.29 0.22
N LEU A 208 7.43 -16.42 -1.11
CA LEU A 208 6.33 -16.84 -1.97
C LEU A 208 5.87 -18.27 -1.69
N GLU A 209 6.79 -19.17 -1.29
CA GLU A 209 6.44 -20.53 -0.84
C GLU A 209 5.47 -20.57 0.36
N ARG A 210 5.35 -19.46 1.10
CA ARG A 210 4.48 -19.34 2.29
C ARG A 210 3.23 -18.51 2.03
N ILE A 211 3.11 -17.92 0.85
CA ILE A 211 2.04 -17.00 0.49
C ILE A 211 1.03 -17.72 -0.42
N ASP A 212 -0.24 -17.67 -0.04
CA ASP A 212 -1.32 -18.24 -0.86
C ASP A 212 -1.84 -17.21 -1.89
N ILE A 213 -1.84 -15.91 -1.54
CA ILE A 213 -2.34 -14.81 -2.38
C ILE A 213 -1.37 -13.63 -2.35
N ILE A 214 -1.07 -13.05 -3.51
CA ILE A 214 -0.24 -11.86 -3.65
C ILE A 214 -1.15 -10.65 -3.91
N LEU A 215 -1.26 -9.75 -2.94
CA LEU A 215 -1.95 -8.47 -3.06
C LEU A 215 -0.94 -7.37 -3.34
N HIS A 216 -1.09 -6.60 -4.41
CA HIS A 216 -0.07 -5.60 -4.72
C HIS A 216 -0.64 -4.32 -5.31
N LYS A 217 0.17 -3.26 -5.21
CA LYS A 217 -0.01 -2.04 -5.99
C LYS A 217 1.21 -1.82 -6.89
N VAL A 218 1.32 -2.59 -7.96
CA VAL A 218 2.49 -2.55 -8.89
C VAL A 218 2.81 -1.15 -9.39
N THR A 219 1.79 -0.29 -9.53
CA THR A 219 1.96 1.10 -9.99
C THR A 219 2.81 1.96 -9.05
N ASP A 220 2.98 1.53 -7.80
CA ASP A 220 3.86 2.19 -6.85
C ASP A 220 5.35 1.98 -7.17
N GLU A 221 5.67 0.88 -7.83
CA GLU A 221 7.03 0.42 -8.16
C GLU A 221 7.44 0.77 -9.59
N ILE A 222 6.66 1.62 -10.28
CA ILE A 222 7.03 2.15 -11.59
C ILE A 222 8.13 3.19 -11.40
N VAL A 223 9.25 2.98 -12.06
CA VAL A 223 10.39 3.91 -12.12
C VAL A 223 10.23 4.88 -13.28
N SER A 224 9.87 4.37 -14.46
CA SER A 224 9.65 5.17 -15.66
C SER A 224 8.70 4.47 -16.64
N ILE A 225 8.11 5.26 -17.53
CA ILE A 225 7.28 4.80 -18.64
C ILE A 225 7.77 5.51 -19.89
N ASP A 226 8.12 4.75 -20.93
CA ASP A 226 8.39 5.26 -22.27
C ASP A 226 7.08 5.37 -23.06
N PRO A 227 6.53 6.57 -23.27
CA PRO A 227 5.27 6.76 -23.97
C PRO A 227 5.36 6.52 -25.48
N SER A 228 6.58 6.42 -26.03
CA SER A 228 6.82 6.14 -27.46
C SER A 228 6.87 4.65 -27.78
N SER A 229 7.09 3.81 -26.76
CA SER A 229 7.01 2.36 -26.89
C SER A 229 5.56 1.94 -27.15
N SER A 230 5.34 1.32 -28.30
CA SER A 230 4.03 1.29 -28.93
C SER A 230 3.21 0.05 -28.54
N PHE A 231 1.94 0.30 -28.16
CA PHE A 231 0.77 -0.57 -28.17
C PHE A 231 0.74 -1.91 -27.40
N GLU A 232 1.84 -2.39 -26.82
CA GLU A 232 1.87 -3.66 -26.07
C GLU A 232 2.54 -3.47 -24.71
N LEU A 233 1.84 -2.85 -23.77
CA LEU A 233 2.26 -2.92 -22.37
C LEU A 233 2.35 -4.40 -21.94
N PRO A 234 3.43 -4.84 -21.27
CA PRO A 234 4.33 -4.03 -20.44
C PRO A 234 5.54 -3.37 -21.13
N LYS A 235 5.71 -3.49 -22.46
CA LYS A 235 6.86 -2.87 -23.15
C LYS A 235 6.89 -1.37 -22.86
N GLY A 236 8.06 -0.90 -22.41
CA GLY A 236 8.32 0.50 -22.04
C GLY A 236 8.02 0.89 -20.60
N ILE A 237 7.49 0.00 -19.76
CA ILE A 237 7.44 0.25 -18.31
C ILE A 237 8.71 -0.31 -17.67
N THR A 238 9.40 0.53 -16.92
CA THR A 238 10.50 0.10 -16.06
C THR A 238 9.99 0.05 -14.63
N PHE A 239 10.03 -1.13 -14.01
CA PHE A 239 9.74 -1.30 -12.59
C PHE A 239 11.02 -1.31 -11.76
N SER A 240 10.89 -1.19 -10.44
CA SER A 240 12.01 -1.45 -9.53
C SER A 240 12.57 -2.87 -9.72
N ASN A 241 13.83 -3.08 -9.33
CA ASN A 241 14.49 -4.39 -9.47
C ASN A 241 13.69 -5.50 -8.77
N GLY A 242 13.25 -5.24 -7.54
CA GLY A 242 12.47 -6.21 -6.77
C GLY A 242 11.12 -6.54 -7.42
N MET A 243 10.42 -5.53 -7.94
CA MET A 243 9.14 -5.76 -8.62
C MET A 243 9.32 -6.50 -9.95
N SER A 244 10.38 -6.19 -10.69
CA SER A 244 10.72 -6.88 -11.95
C SER A 244 10.98 -8.36 -11.70
N GLU A 245 11.73 -8.69 -10.64
CA GLU A 245 11.97 -10.08 -10.25
C GLU A 245 10.70 -10.79 -9.80
N LEU A 246 9.83 -10.12 -9.03
CA LEU A 246 8.54 -10.68 -8.63
C LEU A 246 7.64 -10.99 -9.84
N ILE A 247 7.56 -10.06 -10.80
CA ILE A 247 6.82 -10.27 -12.05
C ILE A 247 7.38 -11.49 -12.80
N ARG A 248 8.70 -11.56 -12.97
CA ARG A 248 9.38 -12.69 -13.63
C ARG A 248 9.02 -14.04 -12.99
N LEU A 249 9.14 -14.13 -11.66
CA LEU A 249 8.82 -15.36 -10.91
C LEU A 249 7.36 -15.78 -11.05
N ILE A 250 6.44 -14.82 -11.07
CA ILE A 250 5.01 -15.06 -11.24
C ILE A 250 4.69 -15.51 -12.68
N GLU A 251 5.26 -14.85 -13.68
CA GLU A 251 5.03 -15.20 -15.09
C GLU A 251 5.60 -16.58 -15.45
N GLU A 252 6.70 -17.00 -14.81
CA GLU A 252 7.27 -18.34 -14.94
C GLU A 252 6.41 -19.42 -14.25
N ASN A 253 5.50 -19.05 -13.33
CA ASN A 253 4.74 -19.98 -12.50
C ASN A 253 3.26 -19.56 -12.38
N PRO A 254 2.36 -20.09 -13.23
CA PRO A 254 0.95 -19.68 -13.29
C PRO A 254 0.10 -20.09 -12.06
N TYR A 255 0.71 -20.71 -11.04
CA TYR A 255 0.02 -21.16 -9.83
C TYR A 255 -0.19 -20.06 -8.79
N TYR A 256 0.50 -18.92 -8.92
CA TYR A 256 0.33 -17.81 -7.97
C TYR A 256 -1.01 -17.10 -8.17
N CYS A 257 -1.77 -16.95 -7.09
CA CYS A 257 -2.97 -16.11 -7.08
C CYS A 257 -2.58 -14.65 -6.86
N VAL A 258 -2.66 -13.83 -7.91
CA VAL A 258 -2.26 -12.40 -7.87
C VAL A 258 -3.47 -11.49 -7.99
N VAL A 259 -3.56 -10.51 -7.09
CA VAL A 259 -4.64 -9.52 -7.01
C VAL A 259 -4.04 -8.12 -7.16
N ASP A 260 -4.26 -7.42 -8.28
CA ASP A 260 -4.89 -7.86 -9.54
C ASP A 260 -3.85 -8.45 -10.51
N PRO A 261 -4.20 -9.38 -11.43
CA PRO A 261 -3.25 -9.86 -12.43
C PRO A 261 -2.61 -8.71 -13.22
N PHE A 262 -1.28 -8.73 -13.39
CA PHE A 262 -0.54 -7.62 -14.00
C PHE A 262 -1.08 -7.22 -15.38
N LYS A 263 -1.44 -8.20 -16.21
CA LYS A 263 -2.06 -8.00 -17.53
C LYS A 263 -3.33 -7.16 -17.51
N ASN A 264 -4.08 -7.16 -16.41
CA ASN A 264 -5.30 -6.36 -16.24
C ASN A 264 -4.97 -4.93 -15.79
N ILE A 265 -3.81 -4.73 -15.15
CA ILE A 265 -3.36 -3.42 -14.67
C ILE A 265 -2.72 -2.62 -15.80
N TYR A 266 -1.97 -3.27 -16.68
CA TYR A 266 -1.24 -2.61 -17.75
C TYR A 266 -2.10 -1.66 -18.59
N PRO A 267 -3.29 -2.04 -19.11
CA PRO A 267 -4.14 -1.11 -19.86
C PRO A 267 -4.56 0.13 -19.07
N LEU A 268 -4.60 0.06 -17.74
CA LEU A 268 -4.98 1.18 -16.87
C LEU A 268 -3.86 2.21 -16.68
N LEU A 269 -2.66 1.95 -17.22
CA LEU A 269 -1.54 2.89 -17.25
C LEU A 269 -1.55 3.78 -18.50
N ASP A 270 -2.40 3.47 -19.48
CA ASP A 270 -2.49 4.17 -20.74
C ASP A 270 -3.92 4.66 -20.99
N ARG A 271 -4.11 5.99 -21.09
CA ARG A 271 -5.41 6.61 -21.29
C ARG A 271 -6.04 6.25 -22.63
N LEU A 272 -5.27 5.99 -23.68
CA LEU A 272 -5.79 5.51 -24.96
C LEU A 272 -6.40 4.12 -24.77
N GLN A 273 -5.69 3.21 -24.11
CA GLN A 273 -6.20 1.87 -23.84
C GLN A 273 -7.44 1.90 -22.95
N ILE A 274 -7.45 2.74 -21.91
CA ILE A 274 -8.64 2.98 -21.10
C ILE A 274 -9.81 3.45 -21.98
N GLN A 275 -9.60 4.44 -22.86
CA GLN A 275 -10.68 4.90 -23.74
C GLN A 275 -11.19 3.78 -24.66
N ASN A 276 -10.30 2.98 -25.23
CA ASN A 276 -10.68 1.85 -26.09
C ASN A 276 -11.53 0.81 -25.33
N ILE A 277 -11.20 0.53 -24.06
CA ILE A 277 -12.04 -0.32 -23.20
C ILE A 277 -13.41 0.33 -22.94
N LEU A 278 -13.42 1.62 -22.63
CA LEU A 278 -14.66 2.35 -22.29
C LEU A 278 -15.61 2.52 -23.48
N VAL A 279 -15.12 2.49 -24.73
CA VAL A 279 -16.00 2.50 -25.91
C VAL A 279 -16.97 1.30 -25.90
N GLY A 280 -16.55 0.16 -25.36
CA GLY A 280 -17.40 -1.02 -25.19
C GLY A 280 -18.58 -0.83 -24.23
N LEU A 281 -18.61 0.25 -23.42
CA LEU A 281 -19.75 0.55 -22.55
C LEU A 281 -21.07 0.71 -23.33
N GLN A 282 -21.00 1.09 -24.61
CA GLN A 282 -22.17 1.25 -25.48
C GLN A 282 -22.86 -0.09 -25.80
N GLU A 283 -22.13 -1.21 -25.66
CA GLU A 283 -22.64 -2.56 -25.92
C GLU A 283 -23.35 -3.15 -24.68
N ILE A 284 -23.18 -2.53 -23.51
CA ILE A 284 -23.80 -2.96 -22.27
C ILE A 284 -25.29 -2.58 -22.28
N LYS A 285 -26.16 -3.59 -22.24
CA LYS A 285 -27.60 -3.39 -22.10
C LYS A 285 -27.91 -2.75 -20.76
N SER A 286 -28.32 -1.49 -20.77
CA SER A 286 -28.71 -0.72 -19.59
C SER A 286 -29.96 0.10 -19.89
N SER A 287 -30.77 0.35 -18.86
CA SER A 287 -31.90 1.29 -18.95
C SER A 287 -31.43 2.73 -19.13
N SER A 288 -30.16 3.01 -18.84
CA SER A 288 -29.54 4.34 -18.92
C SER A 288 -28.52 4.39 -20.06
N ARG A 289 -28.32 5.57 -20.64
CA ARG A 289 -27.31 5.79 -21.68
C ARG A 289 -25.90 5.73 -21.07
N LEU A 290 -25.18 4.64 -21.34
CA LEU A 290 -23.77 4.48 -20.99
C LEU A 290 -22.89 4.72 -22.22
N ARG A 291 -21.89 5.59 -22.10
CA ARG A 291 -20.92 5.83 -23.17
C ARG A 291 -19.61 6.38 -22.62
N ALA A 292 -18.52 6.14 -23.37
CA ALA A 292 -17.31 6.93 -23.23
C ALA A 292 -17.52 8.37 -23.77
N PRO A 293 -16.84 9.38 -23.18
CA PRO A 293 -16.66 10.67 -23.82
C PRO A 293 -15.91 10.53 -25.15
N CYS A 294 -16.21 11.38 -26.14
CA CYS A 294 -15.42 11.41 -27.38
C CYS A 294 -13.95 11.75 -27.06
N PHE A 295 -13.01 11.23 -27.86
CA PHE A 295 -11.59 11.47 -27.64
C PHE A 295 -10.78 11.42 -28.93
N LEU A 296 -9.60 12.05 -28.92
CA LEU A 296 -8.60 12.05 -29.98
C LEU A 296 -7.21 11.95 -29.35
N ARG A 297 -6.39 11.02 -29.85
CA ARG A 297 -4.97 10.96 -29.50
C ARG A 297 -4.15 11.87 -30.41
N VAL A 298 -3.19 12.59 -29.83
CA VAL A 298 -2.28 13.48 -30.54
C VAL A 298 -0.83 13.23 -30.13
N GLU A 299 0.06 13.23 -31.13
CA GLU A 299 1.52 13.18 -30.91
C GLU A 299 2.13 14.57 -30.74
N THR A 300 1.42 15.61 -31.20
CA THR A 300 1.86 17.00 -31.16
C THR A 300 0.65 17.92 -31.16
N PHE A 301 0.78 19.07 -30.51
CA PHE A 301 -0.21 20.14 -30.53
C PHE A 301 -0.07 21.08 -31.73
N ASN A 302 1.04 20.98 -32.48
CA ASN A 302 1.34 21.82 -33.65
C ASN A 302 0.90 21.19 -34.98
N ASP A 303 0.00 20.22 -34.93
CA ASP A 303 -0.55 19.56 -36.11
C ASP A 303 -1.46 20.54 -36.90
N PRO A 304 -1.12 20.89 -38.16
CA PRO A 304 -1.93 21.81 -38.98
C PRO A 304 -3.37 21.34 -39.18
N ASP A 305 -3.60 20.02 -39.16
CA ASP A 305 -4.92 19.41 -39.38
C ASP A 305 -5.68 19.18 -38.08
N LEU A 306 -5.15 19.62 -36.92
CA LEU A 306 -5.74 19.35 -35.61
C LEU A 306 -7.21 19.75 -35.55
N SER A 307 -7.58 20.93 -36.05
CA SER A 307 -8.98 21.40 -36.06
C SER A 307 -9.90 20.47 -36.85
N GLN A 308 -9.44 19.92 -37.98
CA GLN A 308 -10.23 18.96 -38.77
C GLN A 308 -10.33 17.61 -38.04
N LYS A 309 -9.24 17.15 -37.42
CA LYS A 309 -9.21 15.91 -36.63
C LYS A 309 -10.14 15.99 -35.40
N LEU A 310 -10.18 17.14 -34.72
CA LEU A 310 -11.12 17.40 -33.62
C LEU A 310 -12.57 17.31 -34.09
N ALA A 311 -12.90 17.95 -35.20
CA ALA A 311 -14.24 17.89 -35.78
C ALA A 311 -14.62 16.45 -36.19
N GLY A 312 -13.69 15.72 -36.82
CA GLY A 312 -13.87 14.32 -37.19
C GLY A 312 -14.06 13.39 -35.99
N ALA A 313 -13.42 13.70 -34.86
CA ALA A 313 -13.60 13.00 -33.58
C ALA A 313 -14.83 13.48 -32.78
N ASN A 314 -15.66 14.36 -33.34
CA ASN A 314 -16.83 14.96 -32.68
C ASN A 314 -16.50 15.64 -31.34
N LEU A 315 -15.34 16.30 -31.28
CA LEU A 315 -14.89 17.09 -30.14
C LEU A 315 -15.32 18.55 -30.30
N LYS A 316 -15.93 19.11 -29.26
CA LYS A 316 -16.37 20.51 -29.20
C LYS A 316 -15.76 21.18 -27.99
N PHE A 317 -15.45 22.47 -28.10
CA PHE A 317 -14.90 23.23 -27.00
C PHE A 317 -15.94 23.52 -25.90
N PRO A 318 -15.53 23.58 -24.62
CA PRO A 318 -14.16 23.31 -24.17
C PRO A 318 -13.80 21.81 -24.26
N VAL A 319 -12.51 21.50 -24.39
CA VAL A 319 -12.00 20.13 -24.37
C VAL A 319 -10.99 19.94 -23.24
N LEU A 320 -10.90 18.72 -22.72
CA LEU A 320 -9.99 18.33 -21.66
C LEU A 320 -8.79 17.58 -22.24
N VAL A 321 -7.58 18.11 -22.06
CA VAL A 321 -6.33 17.53 -22.53
C VAL A 321 -5.64 16.82 -21.38
N LYS A 322 -5.26 15.56 -21.59
CA LYS A 322 -4.60 14.69 -20.61
C LYS A 322 -3.37 14.03 -21.24
N PRO A 323 -2.26 13.84 -20.52
CA PRO A 323 -1.17 12.99 -20.99
C PRO A 323 -1.68 11.59 -21.35
N GLN A 324 -1.09 10.89 -22.31
CA GLN A 324 -1.47 9.50 -22.58
C GLN A 324 -1.15 8.61 -21.37
N VAL A 325 -0.01 8.83 -20.72
CA VAL A 325 0.35 8.11 -19.48
C VAL A 325 -0.63 8.48 -18.35
N ALA A 326 -1.30 7.47 -17.81
CA ALA A 326 -2.41 7.65 -16.87
C ALA A 326 -1.98 7.71 -15.40
N CYS A 327 -0.89 7.03 -15.05
CA CYS A 327 -0.40 6.84 -13.68
C CYS A 327 1.10 6.51 -13.67
N GLY A 328 1.74 6.54 -12.50
CA GLY A 328 3.10 6.05 -12.28
C GLY A 328 4.21 7.09 -12.42
N VAL A 329 3.95 8.25 -13.04
CA VAL A 329 4.93 9.34 -13.21
C VAL A 329 4.35 10.69 -12.80
N ALA A 330 5.21 11.61 -12.35
CA ALA A 330 4.79 12.90 -11.77
C ALA A 330 3.90 13.72 -12.72
N ASP A 331 4.23 13.73 -14.01
CA ASP A 331 3.55 14.57 -14.99
C ASP A 331 2.27 13.95 -15.57
N ALA A 332 1.94 12.69 -15.21
CA ALA A 332 0.72 12.02 -15.67
C ALA A 332 -0.56 12.77 -15.27
N HIS A 333 -0.46 13.66 -14.29
CA HIS A 333 -1.56 14.43 -13.73
C HIS A 333 -1.66 15.87 -14.26
N ASN A 334 -0.70 16.35 -15.06
CA ASN A 334 -0.72 17.69 -15.64
C ASN A 334 -1.71 17.74 -16.81
N MET A 335 -2.86 18.35 -16.59
CA MET A 335 -3.98 18.42 -17.53
C MET A 335 -4.29 19.86 -17.90
N ALA A 336 -5.07 20.05 -18.97
CA ALA A 336 -5.55 21.37 -19.37
C ALA A 336 -6.99 21.34 -19.86
N ILE A 337 -7.72 22.44 -19.65
CA ILE A 337 -8.98 22.71 -20.34
C ILE A 337 -8.72 23.80 -21.38
N VAL A 338 -9.07 23.49 -22.62
CA VAL A 338 -8.84 24.35 -23.80
C VAL A 338 -10.20 24.83 -24.31
N PHE A 339 -10.30 26.12 -24.63
CA PHE A 339 -11.55 26.77 -25.05
C PHE A 339 -11.61 27.09 -26.53
N LYS A 340 -10.47 27.12 -27.23
CA LYS A 340 -10.36 27.38 -28.67
C LYS A 340 -9.09 26.77 -29.27
N SER A 341 -9.06 26.60 -30.58
CA SER A 341 -7.99 25.86 -31.27
C SER A 341 -6.61 26.51 -31.15
N GLU A 342 -6.51 27.82 -31.02
CA GLU A 342 -5.23 28.53 -31.00
C GLU A 342 -4.42 28.23 -29.72
N GLU A 343 -5.12 27.91 -28.62
CA GLU A 343 -4.56 27.67 -27.29
C GLU A 343 -3.73 26.39 -27.18
N PHE A 344 -3.90 25.43 -28.10
CA PHE A 344 -3.14 24.17 -28.06
C PHE A 344 -1.62 24.39 -28.15
N ARG A 345 -1.18 25.43 -28.88
CA ARG A 345 0.24 25.72 -29.11
C ARG A 345 0.97 26.19 -27.84
N GLU A 346 0.23 26.60 -26.83
CA GLU A 346 0.74 27.11 -25.55
C GLU A 346 0.75 26.04 -24.45
N LEU A 347 0.28 24.82 -24.75
CA LEU A 347 0.18 23.74 -23.76
C LEU A 347 1.53 23.12 -23.43
N SER A 348 1.77 22.96 -22.12
CA SER A 348 2.87 22.17 -21.57
C SER A 348 2.45 20.76 -21.13
N VAL A 349 1.24 20.32 -21.50
CA VAL A 349 0.77 18.95 -21.21
C VAL A 349 1.69 17.94 -21.92
N PRO A 350 2.25 16.95 -21.21
CA PRO A 350 3.11 15.93 -21.84
C PRO A 350 2.46 15.25 -23.04
N LEU A 351 3.26 15.07 -24.09
CA LEU A 351 2.90 14.32 -25.30
C LEU A 351 3.47 12.89 -25.24
N PRO A 352 2.80 11.91 -25.86
CA PRO A 352 1.51 11.99 -26.54
C PRO A 352 0.38 12.29 -25.55
N ALA A 353 -0.70 12.90 -26.05
CA ALA A 353 -1.84 13.33 -25.22
C ALA A 353 -3.17 12.83 -25.77
N ILE A 354 -4.17 12.75 -24.90
CA ILE A 354 -5.56 12.49 -25.20
C ILE A 354 -6.35 13.79 -25.02
N ILE A 355 -6.93 14.29 -26.11
CA ILE A 355 -7.93 15.35 -26.10
C ILE A 355 -9.28 14.68 -25.94
N GLN A 356 -10.03 15.04 -24.91
CA GLN A 356 -11.30 14.42 -24.54
C GLN A 356 -12.42 15.46 -24.48
N GLU A 357 -13.62 15.04 -24.84
CA GLU A 357 -14.85 15.80 -24.65
C GLU A 357 -14.98 16.27 -23.20
N TYR A 358 -15.21 17.57 -23.00
CA TYR A 358 -15.63 18.08 -21.71
C TYR A 358 -17.13 17.85 -21.55
N VAL A 359 -17.52 17.05 -20.56
CA VAL A 359 -18.94 16.72 -20.30
C VAL A 359 -19.40 17.50 -19.08
N ASP A 360 -20.46 18.29 -19.20
CA ASP A 360 -21.08 18.95 -18.05
C ASP A 360 -21.72 17.91 -17.12
N HIS A 361 -21.38 18.00 -15.84
CA HIS A 361 -21.68 16.97 -14.84
C HIS A 361 -22.06 17.55 -13.48
N GLY A 362 -22.48 18.82 -13.44
CA GLY A 362 -22.99 19.46 -12.22
C GLY A 362 -21.93 19.58 -11.12
N ALA A 363 -20.66 19.72 -11.50
CA ALA A 363 -19.52 19.78 -10.59
C ALA A 363 -19.45 18.63 -9.57
N SER A 364 -19.95 17.44 -9.94
CA SER A 364 -20.00 16.28 -9.06
C SER A 364 -19.46 15.03 -9.75
N ILE A 365 -18.55 14.31 -9.09
CA ILE A 365 -18.00 13.04 -9.57
C ILE A 365 -18.39 11.91 -8.62
N TYR A 366 -18.87 10.81 -9.20
CA TYR A 366 -19.15 9.56 -8.50
C TYR A 366 -17.90 8.69 -8.56
N LYS A 367 -17.26 8.46 -7.41
CA LYS A 367 -16.15 7.51 -7.28
C LYS A 367 -16.71 6.17 -6.86
N VAL A 368 -16.68 5.21 -7.77
CA VAL A 368 -17.10 3.83 -7.52
C VAL A 368 -15.85 3.02 -7.15
N TYR A 369 -15.90 2.33 -6.01
CA TYR A 369 -14.84 1.48 -5.49
C TYR A 369 -15.35 0.04 -5.50
N ALA A 370 -14.61 -0.87 -6.12
CA ALA A 370 -14.99 -2.27 -6.21
C ALA A 370 -13.97 -3.15 -5.49
N ILE A 371 -14.47 -4.13 -4.74
CA ILE A 371 -13.68 -5.22 -4.14
C ILE A 371 -14.39 -6.52 -4.50
N GLY A 372 -13.91 -7.20 -5.54
CA GLY A 372 -14.65 -8.31 -6.14
C GLY A 372 -16.03 -7.84 -6.61
N ASN A 373 -17.09 -8.45 -6.08
CA ASN A 373 -18.47 -8.10 -6.41
C ASN A 373 -19.05 -6.98 -5.52
N GLU A 374 -18.36 -6.61 -4.45
CA GLU A 374 -18.82 -5.56 -3.55
C GLU A 374 -18.48 -4.19 -4.14
N VAL A 375 -19.50 -3.33 -4.24
CA VAL A 375 -19.39 -2.01 -4.85
C VAL A 375 -19.79 -0.94 -3.86
N PHE A 376 -18.89 0.00 -3.63
CA PHE A 376 -19.09 1.17 -2.79
C PHE A 376 -19.02 2.42 -3.67
N HIS A 377 -19.63 3.52 -3.23
CA HIS A 377 -19.46 4.78 -3.93
C HIS A 377 -19.33 5.96 -2.97
N ALA A 378 -18.64 7.00 -3.42
CA ALA A 378 -18.60 8.29 -2.76
C ALA A 378 -18.81 9.40 -3.80
N VAL A 379 -19.61 10.40 -3.45
CA VAL A 379 -19.78 11.61 -4.25
C VAL A 379 -18.77 12.65 -3.80
N ARG A 380 -18.06 13.25 -4.75
CA ARG A 380 -17.08 14.32 -4.49
C ARG A 380 -17.35 15.51 -5.40
N LYS A 381 -16.96 16.70 -4.97
CA LYS A 381 -16.93 17.87 -5.84
C LYS A 381 -15.92 17.63 -6.99
N SER A 382 -16.27 18.10 -8.18
CA SER A 382 -15.54 17.98 -9.44
C SER A 382 -15.44 19.35 -10.10
N LEU A 383 -14.94 19.38 -11.34
CA LEU A 383 -14.81 20.60 -12.13
C LEU A 383 -16.18 21.24 -12.44
N PRO A 384 -16.30 22.58 -12.42
CA PRO A 384 -17.54 23.29 -12.79
C PRO A 384 -17.96 23.04 -14.24
N ASN A 385 -19.25 23.21 -14.54
CA ASN A 385 -19.74 23.10 -15.92
C ASN A 385 -19.07 24.14 -16.85
N SER A 386 -19.05 23.80 -18.14
CA SER A 386 -18.45 24.54 -19.24
C SER A 386 -18.84 26.03 -19.26
N ALA A 387 -20.11 26.36 -19.04
CA ALA A 387 -20.59 27.75 -19.00
C ALA A 387 -19.93 28.56 -17.88
N SER A 388 -19.75 27.97 -16.68
CA SER A 388 -19.06 28.61 -15.57
C SER A 388 -17.58 28.81 -15.86
N LEU A 389 -16.95 27.80 -16.50
CA LEU A 389 -15.55 27.88 -16.92
C LEU A 389 -15.34 28.98 -17.98
N LEU A 390 -16.23 29.06 -18.97
CA LEU A 390 -16.20 30.09 -20.02
C LEU A 390 -16.41 31.49 -19.46
N ALA A 391 -17.36 31.66 -18.54
CA ALA A 391 -17.60 32.95 -17.88
C ALA A 391 -16.37 33.40 -17.07
N SER A 392 -15.66 32.45 -16.46
CA SER A 392 -14.40 32.74 -15.76
C SER A 392 -13.25 33.06 -16.71
N SER A 393 -13.17 32.42 -17.89
CA SER A 393 -12.09 32.67 -18.85
C SER A 393 -12.25 33.99 -19.61
N GLN A 394 -13.49 34.38 -19.93
CA GLN A 394 -13.78 35.64 -20.64
C GLN A 394 -13.51 36.90 -19.80
N LYS A 395 -13.61 36.80 -18.47
CA LYS A 395 -13.38 37.94 -17.55
C LYS A 395 -11.90 38.31 -17.38
N SER A 396 -10.98 37.45 -17.78
CA SER A 396 -9.57 37.56 -17.40
C SER A 396 -8.59 37.28 -18.55
N SER A 397 -9.06 37.24 -19.81
CA SER A 397 -8.22 37.00 -21.00
C SER A 397 -7.30 35.78 -20.84
N ILE A 398 -7.80 34.71 -20.20
CA ILE A 398 -6.94 33.59 -19.78
C ILE A 398 -6.73 32.62 -20.93
N SER A 399 -5.45 32.26 -21.08
CA SER A 399 -4.87 31.03 -21.63
C SER A 399 -5.64 29.74 -21.24
N PRO A 400 -5.27 28.57 -21.80
CA PRO A 400 -5.84 27.31 -21.34
C PRO A 400 -5.70 27.14 -19.81
N ILE A 401 -6.74 26.61 -19.15
CA ILE A 401 -6.68 26.35 -17.71
C ILE A 401 -5.84 25.09 -17.49
N THR A 402 -4.61 25.25 -17.02
CA THR A 402 -3.73 24.14 -16.66
C THR A 402 -3.87 23.78 -15.18
N PHE A 403 -3.79 22.49 -14.88
CA PHE A 403 -3.90 22.01 -13.51
C PHE A 403 -3.26 20.65 -13.30
N ASN A 404 -2.88 20.38 -12.06
CA ASN A 404 -2.51 19.05 -11.64
C ASN A 404 -3.72 18.34 -11.01
N SER A 405 -4.22 17.30 -11.67
CA SER A 405 -5.40 16.55 -11.20
C SER A 405 -5.21 15.90 -9.83
N TYR A 406 -3.97 15.64 -9.39
CA TYR A 406 -3.70 15.16 -8.03
C TYR A 406 -4.08 16.22 -6.98
N LEU A 407 -3.85 17.50 -7.28
CA LEU A 407 -4.10 18.64 -6.39
C LEU A 407 -5.56 19.10 -6.38
N ILE A 408 -6.34 18.79 -7.41
CA ILE A 408 -7.80 19.04 -7.41
C ILE A 408 -8.48 18.30 -6.25
N TYR A 409 -7.92 17.17 -5.82
CA TYR A 409 -8.42 16.41 -4.67
C TYR A 409 -8.04 17.03 -3.32
N PHE A 410 -7.05 17.92 -3.29
CA PHE A 410 -6.53 18.58 -2.09
C PHE A 410 -6.77 20.09 -2.19
N HIS A 411 -8.02 20.52 -2.01
CA HIS A 411 -8.45 21.89 -1.68
C HIS A 411 -8.11 23.07 -2.63
N SER A 412 -7.14 22.97 -3.55
CA SER A 412 -6.56 24.17 -4.18
C SER A 412 -7.31 24.73 -5.40
N PHE A 413 -8.27 24.00 -5.98
CA PHE A 413 -9.01 24.48 -7.16
C PHE A 413 -10.24 25.34 -6.83
N PHE A 414 -10.62 25.42 -5.55
CA PHE A 414 -11.85 26.08 -5.11
C PHE A 414 -11.71 27.60 -4.86
N HIS A 415 -10.57 28.21 -5.20
CA HIS A 415 -10.38 29.67 -5.12
C HIS A 415 -10.83 30.43 -6.38
N LEU A 416 -11.45 29.76 -7.37
CA LEU A 416 -12.31 30.45 -8.32
C LEU A 416 -13.59 30.84 -7.57
N HIS A 417 -13.61 32.09 -7.09
CA HIS A 417 -14.66 32.74 -6.31
C HIS A 417 -16.07 32.23 -6.64
N TYR A 418 -16.66 31.53 -5.67
CA TYR A 418 -18.11 31.54 -5.47
C TYR A 418 -18.47 32.88 -4.84
N ASP A 419 -18.61 33.91 -5.67
CA ASP A 419 -19.42 35.05 -5.27
C ASP A 419 -20.88 34.71 -5.61
N THR A 420 -21.70 34.83 -4.58
CA THR A 420 -23.14 34.56 -4.42
C THR A 420 -24.03 34.85 -5.62
#